data_AF-A0A0G1UCS7-F1
#
_entry.id   AF-A0A0G1UCS7-F1
#
_cell.length_a   1.000
_cell.length_b   1.000
_cell.length_c   1.000
_cell.angle_alpha   90.00
_cell.angle_beta   90.00
_cell.angle_gamma   90.00
#
_symmetry.space_group_name_H-M   'P 1'
#
loop_
_entity.id
_entity.type
_entity.pdbx_description
1 polymer ?
#
loop_
_entity_poly.entity_id
_entity_poly.type
_entity_poly.pdbx_seq_one_letter_code
_entity_poly.pdbx_strand_id
1 'polypeptide(L)'
;MADNTSATIKINLPAGILANARQEAERIGISVQDFIRMLMATYFSRAESIQAVSRDRVLWERGKKEVAGGKYVAVEDAQELERLLLRW
;
A
#
# COMPACT_ATOMS: atom_id res chain seq x y z
N MET A 1 13.09 -14.44 8.47
CA MET A 1 11.85 -14.91 9.11
C MET A 1 10.76 -13.94 8.69
N ALA A 2 9.72 -14.39 8.00
CA ALA A 2 8.62 -13.50 7.62
C ALA A 2 7.77 -13.22 8.87
N ASP A 3 7.69 -11.95 9.29
CA ASP A 3 6.83 -11.53 10.38
C ASP A 3 5.37 -11.86 10.04
N ASN A 4 4.82 -12.85 10.74
CA ASN A 4 3.43 -13.28 10.58
C ASN A 4 2.51 -12.28 11.30
N THR A 5 2.38 -11.09 10.72
CA THR A 5 1.52 -10.03 11.24
C THR A 5 0.07 -10.30 10.84
N SER A 6 -0.67 -11.01 11.69
CA SER A 6 -2.12 -11.13 11.58
C SER A 6 -2.79 -9.85 12.10
N ALA A 7 -3.52 -9.15 11.23
CA ALA A 7 -4.30 -7.96 11.60
C ALA A 7 -5.79 -8.29 11.58
N THR A 8 -6.50 -7.96 12.67
CA THR A 8 -7.96 -8.03 12.72
C THR A 8 -8.55 -6.69 12.30
N ILE A 9 -9.44 -6.71 11.31
CA ILE A 9 -10.13 -5.51 10.81
C ILE A 9 -11.60 -5.64 11.16
N LYS A 10 -12.15 -4.63 11.86
CA LYS A 10 -13.59 -4.49 12.08
C LYS A 10 -14.15 -3.54 11.03
N ILE A 11 -15.19 -3.99 10.33
CA ILE A 11 -15.82 -3.22 9.25
C ILE A 11 -17.30 -3.09 9.58
N ASN A 12 -17.82 -1.87 9.57
CA ASN A 12 -19.26 -1.64 9.65
C ASN A 12 -19.83 -1.68 8.25
N LEU A 13 -20.67 -2.68 7.97
CA LEU A 13 -21.31 -2.86 6.67
C LEU A 13 -22.81 -2.61 6.79
N PRO A 14 -23.43 -1.89 5.83
CA PRO A 14 -24.89 -1.84 5.72
C PRO A 14 -25.48 -3.24 5.61
N ALA A 15 -26.64 -3.48 6.25
CA ALA A 15 -27.24 -4.81 6.33
C ALA A 15 -27.46 -5.46 4.96
N GLY A 16 -27.89 -4.69 3.95
CA GLY A 16 -28.10 -5.19 2.58
C GLY A 16 -26.81 -5.65 1.90
N ILE A 17 -25.68 -4.95 2.13
CA ILE A 17 -24.39 -5.34 1.57
C ILE A 17 -23.89 -6.63 2.23
N LEU A 18 -24.04 -6.73 3.56
CA LEU A 18 -23.66 -7.94 4.29
C LEU A 18 -24.50 -9.15 3.84
N ALA A 19 -25.80 -8.97 3.65
CA ALA A 19 -26.70 -10.03 3.16
C ALA A 19 -26.27 -10.52 1.78
N ASN A 20 -26.01 -9.61 0.84
CA ASN A 20 -25.55 -9.97 -0.50
C ASN A 20 -24.20 -10.69 -0.48
N ALA A 21 -23.24 -10.18 0.30
CA ALA A 21 -21.92 -10.80 0.44
C ALA A 21 -22.01 -12.21 1.04
N ARG A 22 -22.92 -12.41 2.00
CA ARG A 22 -23.17 -13.73 2.60
C ARG A 22 -23.78 -14.70 1.59
N GLN A 23 -24.79 -14.26 0.84
CA GLN A 23 -25.43 -15.07 -0.18
C GLN A 23 -24.44 -15.51 -1.26
N GLU A 24 -23.58 -14.60 -1.72
CA GLU A 24 -22.55 -14.94 -2.71
C GLU A 24 -21.48 -15.89 -2.15
N ALA A 25 -21.05 -15.67 -0.90
CA ALA A 25 -20.12 -16.58 -0.22
C ALA A 25 -20.71 -17.99 -0.07
N GLU A 26 -21.98 -18.10 0.30
CA GLU A 26 -22.71 -19.37 0.37
C GLU A 26 -22.83 -20.04 -1.00
N ARG A 27 -23.12 -19.28 -2.06
CA ARG A 27 -23.23 -19.79 -3.45
C ARG A 27 -21.94 -20.45 -3.93
N ILE A 28 -20.79 -19.94 -3.53
CA ILE A 28 -19.48 -20.48 -3.92
C ILE A 28 -18.87 -21.40 -2.85
N GLY A 29 -19.58 -21.65 -1.75
CA GLY A 29 -19.18 -22.60 -0.71
C GLY A 29 -18.03 -22.13 0.19
N ILE A 30 -17.87 -20.82 0.42
CA ILE A 30 -16.81 -20.26 1.28
C ILE A 30 -17.38 -19.42 2.42
N SER A 31 -16.53 -19.11 3.41
CA SER A 31 -16.94 -18.20 4.49
C SER A 31 -17.09 -16.76 3.98
N VAL A 32 -18.04 -16.01 4.55
CA VAL A 32 -18.20 -14.58 4.23
C VAL A 32 -16.92 -13.78 4.51
N GLN A 33 -16.10 -14.21 5.48
CA GLN A 33 -14.82 -13.57 5.79
C GLN A 33 -13.80 -13.80 4.68
N ASP A 34 -13.70 -15.03 4.16
CA ASP A 34 -12.77 -15.35 3.06
C ASP A 34 -13.21 -14.68 1.76
N PHE A 35 -14.53 -14.59 1.54
CA PHE A 35 -15.08 -13.83 0.43
C PHE A 35 -14.66 -12.35 0.51
N ILE A 36 -14.83 -11.71 1.67
CA ILE A 36 -14.39 -10.32 1.88
C ILE A 36 -12.87 -10.19 1.72
N ARG A 37 -12.06 -11.12 2.25
CA ARG A 37 -10.60 -11.13 2.06
C ARG A 37 -10.22 -11.19 0.58
N MET A 38 -10.88 -12.04 -0.20
CA MET A 38 -10.65 -12.18 -1.64
C MET A 38 -11.01 -10.89 -2.40
N LEU A 39 -12.13 -10.25 -2.07
CA LEU A 39 -12.52 -8.97 -2.65
C LEU A 39 -11.50 -7.87 -2.32
N MET A 40 -11.09 -7.78 -1.05
CA MET A 40 -10.07 -6.83 -0.62
C MET A 40 -8.73 -7.09 -1.31
N ALA A 41 -8.28 -8.35 -1.41
CA ALA A 41 -7.06 -8.71 -2.12
C ALA A 41 -7.13 -8.33 -3.60
N THR A 42 -8.30 -8.51 -4.24
CA THR A 42 -8.51 -8.12 -5.65
C THR A 42 -8.49 -6.60 -5.82
N TYR A 43 -9.13 -5.86 -4.92
CA TYR A 43 -9.13 -4.40 -4.94
C TYR A 43 -7.72 -3.85 -4.72
N PHE A 44 -7.01 -4.33 -3.69
CA PHE A 44 -5.66 -3.87 -3.36
C PHE A 44 -4.59 -4.33 -4.35
N SER A 45 -4.76 -5.48 -5.00
CA SER A 45 -3.84 -5.90 -6.06
C SER A 45 -3.94 -5.03 -7.31
N ARG A 46 -5.11 -4.41 -7.56
CA ARG A 46 -5.34 -3.51 -8.70
C ARG A 46 -5.22 -2.03 -8.37
N ALA A 47 -5.18 -1.66 -7.10
CA ALA A 47 -5.04 -0.27 -6.68
C ALA A 47 -3.60 0.21 -6.90
N GLU A 48 -3.33 0.77 -8.08
CA GLU A 48 -2.05 1.44 -8.40
C GLU A 48 -1.66 2.46 -7.32
N SER A 49 -2.62 3.16 -6.74
CA SER A 49 -2.39 4.15 -5.69
C SER A 49 -1.78 3.54 -4.42
N ILE A 50 -2.13 2.31 -4.05
CA ILE A 50 -1.62 1.66 -2.85
C ILE A 50 -0.26 1.02 -3.10
N GLN A 51 -0.05 0.46 -4.31
CA GLN A 51 1.28 0.03 -4.74
C GLN A 51 2.25 1.22 -4.84
N ALA A 52 1.81 2.36 -5.37
CA ALA A 52 2.58 3.59 -5.45
C ALA A 52 2.91 4.12 -4.06
N VAL A 53 1.95 4.25 -3.15
CA VAL A 53 2.21 4.68 -1.76
C VAL A 53 3.19 3.74 -1.04
N SER A 54 3.09 2.43 -1.24
CA SER A 54 4.04 1.48 -0.64
C SER A 54 5.44 1.64 -1.23
N ARG A 55 5.55 1.73 -2.56
CA ARG A 55 6.82 1.89 -3.27
C ARG A 55 7.48 3.22 -2.93
N ASP A 56 6.74 4.31 -2.97
CA ASP A 56 7.23 5.66 -2.72
C ASP A 56 7.70 5.79 -1.27
N ARG A 57 6.99 5.18 -0.32
CA ARG A 57 7.45 5.08 1.07
C ARG A 57 8.76 4.29 1.19
N VAL A 58 8.90 3.17 0.48
CA VAL A 58 10.15 2.38 0.48
C VAL A 58 11.30 3.17 -0.12
N LEU A 59 11.08 3.84 -1.26
CA LEU A 59 12.08 4.69 -1.91
C LEU A 59 12.49 5.86 -1.03
N TRP A 60 11.53 6.48 -0.34
CA TRP A 60 11.76 7.58 0.60
C TRP A 60 12.62 7.15 1.80
N GLU A 61 12.24 6.06 2.47
CA GLU A 61 13.01 5.52 3.60
C GLU A 61 14.41 5.07 3.18
N ARG A 62 14.54 4.51 1.98
CA ARG A 62 15.84 4.17 1.41
C ARG A 62 16.68 5.42 1.13
N GLY A 63 16.10 6.45 0.51
CA GLY A 63 16.77 7.71 0.22
C GLY A 63 17.31 8.36 1.49
N LYS A 64 16.50 8.40 2.58
CA LYS A 64 16.96 8.88 3.89
C LYS A 64 18.17 8.11 4.42
N LYS A 65 18.16 6.79 4.33
CA LYS A 65 19.29 5.95 4.77
C LYS A 65 20.54 6.18 3.95
N GLU A 66 20.40 6.38 2.64
CA GLU A 66 21.53 6.62 1.74
C GLU A 66 22.13 8.02 1.91
N VAL A 67 21.31 9.04 2.17
CA VAL A 67 21.76 10.39 2.58
C VAL A 67 22.46 10.34 3.95
N ALA A 68 21.86 9.68 4.94
CA ALA A 68 22.46 9.52 6.27
C ALA A 68 23.79 8.74 6.23
N GLY A 69 23.92 7.78 5.30
CA GLY A 69 25.15 7.03 5.06
C GLY A 69 26.20 7.76 4.21
N GLY A 70 25.96 9.02 3.83
CA GLY A 70 26.91 9.85 3.08
C GLY A 70 27.07 9.49 1.60
N LYS A 71 26.19 8.65 1.03
CA LYS A 71 26.24 8.29 -0.40
C LYS A 71 25.70 9.40 -1.31
N TYR A 72 24.78 10.21 -0.79
CA TYR A 72 24.17 11.32 -1.50
C TYR A 72 24.08 12.54 -0.59
N VAL A 73 24.05 13.73 -1.21
CA VAL A 73 23.90 15.02 -0.52
C VAL A 73 22.48 15.49 -0.72
N ALA A 74 21.81 15.90 0.37
CA ALA A 74 20.52 16.57 0.28
C ALA A 74 20.74 18.02 -0.18
N VAL A 75 20.03 18.41 -1.24
CA VAL A 75 20.03 19.79 -1.74
C VAL A 75 18.73 20.42 -1.28
N GLU A 76 18.83 21.41 -0.41
CA GLU A 76 17.67 22.11 0.17
C GLU A 76 17.38 23.44 -0.56
N ASP A 77 18.35 23.96 -1.31
CA ASP A 77 18.22 25.20 -2.07
C ASP A 77 17.73 24.95 -3.51
N ALA A 78 16.69 25.67 -3.90
CA ALA A 78 16.09 25.57 -5.23
C ALA A 78 17.05 26.02 -6.34
N GLN A 79 17.88 27.06 -6.10
CA GLN A 79 18.83 27.57 -7.10
C GLN A 79 20.03 26.64 -7.28
N GLU A 80 20.47 25.98 -6.21
CA GLU A 80 21.48 24.92 -6.26
C GLU A 80 20.95 23.69 -7.01
N LEU A 81 19.71 23.27 -6.76
CA LEU A 81 19.09 22.16 -7.46
C LEU A 81 19.01 22.42 -8.97
N GLU A 82 18.53 23.59 -9.38
CA GLU A 82 18.41 23.97 -10.79
C GLU A 82 19.77 23.95 -11.51
N ARG A 83 20.82 24.47 -10.85
CA ARG A 83 22.19 24.41 -11.39
C ARG A 83 22.71 22.99 -11.57
N LEU A 84 22.38 22.07 -10.67
CA LEU A 84 22.83 20.67 -10.76
C LEU A 84 22.08 19.90 -11.86
N LEU A 85 20.78 20.18 -12.05
CA LEU A 85 19.95 19.56 -13.08
C LEU A 85 20.28 20.05 -14.50
N LEU A 86 20.64 21.33 -14.65
CA LEU A 86 21.02 21.92 -15.95
C LEU A 86 22.45 21.56 -16.40
N ARG A 87 23.24 20.89 -15.53
CA ARG A 87 24.63 20.50 -15.81
C ARG A 87 24.75 19.10 -16.42
N TRP A 88 23.64 18.38 -16.55
CA TRP A 88 23.50 17.09 -17.21
C TRP A 88 22.87 17.25 -18.59
#